data_AF-A0A0F5ZZN5-F1
#
_entry.id   AF-A0A0F5ZZN5-F1
#
_cell.length_a   1.000
_cell.length_b   1.000
_cell.length_c   1.000
_cell.angle_alpha   90.00
_cell.angle_beta   90.00
_cell.angle_gamma   90.00
#
_symmetry.space_group_name_H-M   'P 1'
#
loop_
_entity.id
_entity.type
_entity.pdbx_description
1 polymer ?
#
loop_
_entity_poly.entity_id
_entity_poly.type
_entity_poly.pdbx_seq_one_letter_code
_entity_poly.pdbx_strand_id
1 'polypeptide(L)' 'MSCRAETEEVYKGFTIYIDENPDVYRGGFEFCISNGTEIQEQGITADAELALSMAQKWVDEHLVITHTS' A
#
# COMPACT_ATOMS: atom_id res chain seq x y z
N MET A 1 7.69 -5.01 11.24
CA MET A 1 6.35 -4.38 11.33
C MET A 1 5.45 -5.15 10.39
N SER A 2 4.31 -5.66 10.85
CA SER A 2 3.37 -6.41 10.00
C SER A 2 2.08 -5.61 9.96
N CYS A 3 1.80 -5.03 8.79
CA CYS A 3 0.46 -4.62 8.44
C CYS A 3 -0.36 -5.92 8.37
N ARG A 4 -1.29 -6.14 9.30
CA ARG A 4 -2.26 -7.24 9.17
C ARG A 4 -3.25 -6.75 8.13
N ALA A 5 -3.41 -7.50 7.04
CA ALA A 5 -4.31 -7.15 5.97
C ALA A 5 -5.01 -8.41 5.45
N GLU A 6 -6.25 -8.25 5.02
CA GLU A 6 -6.99 -9.28 4.30
C GLU A 6 -6.39 -9.60 2.93
N THR A 7 -5.85 -8.59 2.24
CA THR A 7 -5.19 -8.76 0.94
C THR A 7 -3.72 -8.39 1.04
N GLU A 8 -2.86 -9.29 0.55
CA GLU A 8 -1.42 -9.10 0.42
C GLU A 8 -1.01 -9.32 -1.04
N GLU A 9 -0.38 -8.32 -1.66
CA GLU A 9 0.12 -8.39 -3.04
C GLU A 9 1.59 -7.97 -3.09
N VAL A 10 2.42 -8.76 -3.78
CA VAL A 10 3.81 -8.39 -4.05
C VAL A 10 3.86 -7.66 -5.39
N TYR A 11 4.36 -6.42 -5.38
CA TYR A 11 4.47 -5.56 -6.55
C TYR A 11 5.86 -4.93 -6.65
N LYS A 12 6.61 -5.30 -7.70
CA LYS A 12 7.95 -4.76 -8.04
C LYS A 12 8.93 -4.71 -6.87
N GLY A 13 8.93 -5.74 -6.01
CA GLY A 13 9.82 -5.86 -4.86
C GLY A 13 9.30 -5.22 -3.57
N PHE A 14 8.12 -4.60 -3.61
CA PHE A 14 7.38 -4.15 -2.43
C PHE A 14 6.23 -5.12 -2.13
N THR A 15 5.82 -5.17 -0.87
CA THR A 15 4.58 -5.83 -0.44
C THR A 15 3.54 -4.76 -0.14
N ILE A 16 2.39 -4.84 -0.80
CA ILE A 16 1.22 -4.00 -0.61
C ILE A 16 0.22 -4.80 0.22
N TYR A 17 -0.19 -4.22 1.34
CA TYR A 17 -1.20 -4.75 2.25
C TYR A 17 -2.45 -3.89 2.12
N ILE A 18 -3.61 -4.50 1.93
CA ILE A 18 -4.91 -3.80 1.89
C ILE A 18 -5.86 -4.48 2.87
N ASP A 19 -6.38 -3.69 3.81
CA ASP A 19 -7.33 -4.17 4.82
C ASP A 19 -8.60 -3.33 4.80
N GLU A 20 -9.74 -3.95 5.08
CA GLU A 20 -10.96 -3.21 5.36
C GLU A 20 -10.75 -2.41 6.65
N ASN A 21 -11.01 -1.11 6.60
CA ASN A 21 -10.95 -0.28 7.78
C ASN A 21 -12.39 0.05 8.25
N PRO A 22 -12.92 -0.71 9.24
CA PRO A 22 -14.28 -0.52 9.73
C PRO A 22 -14.46 0.74 10.60
N ASP A 23 -13.39 1.46 10.93
CA ASP A 23 -13.39 2.63 11.81
C ASP A 23 -12.52 3.73 11.14
N VAL A 24 -13.04 4.82 10.58
CA VAL A 24 -13.62 5.93 11.32
C VAL A 24 -14.57 6.71 10.38
N TYR A 25 -15.84 6.81 10.76
CA TYR A 25 -16.92 7.63 10.15
C TYR A 25 -17.54 7.25 8.78
N ARG A 26 -16.88 6.52 7.85
CA ARG A 26 -17.46 6.29 6.50
C ARG A 26 -17.23 4.91 5.85
N GLY A 27 -16.51 3.99 6.51
CA GLY A 27 -15.97 2.79 5.85
C GLY A 27 -14.85 3.13 4.86
N GLY A 28 -14.12 2.13 4.41
CA GLY A 28 -13.02 2.30 3.46
C GLY A 28 -11.98 1.18 3.57
N PHE A 29 -10.88 1.36 2.85
CA PHE A 29 -9.78 0.42 2.79
C PHE A 29 -8.49 1.12 3.15
N GLU A 30 -7.76 0.59 4.12
CA GLU A 30 -6.41 1.02 4.43
C GLU A 30 -5.44 0.28 3.53
N PHE A 31 -4.45 0.98 2.98
CA PHE A 31 -3.32 0.36 2.29
C PHE A 31 -2.01 0.70 3.00
N CYS A 32 -1.07 -0.24 2.93
CA CYS A 32 0.28 -0.12 3.48
C CYS A 32 1.28 -0.70 2.48
N ILE A 33 2.34 0.04 2.18
CA ILE A 33 3.42 -0.39 1.27
C ILE A 33 4.66 -0.67 2.11
N SER A 34 5.25 -1.85 1.94
CA SER A 34 6.45 -2.28 2.66
C SER A 34 7.53 -2.72 1.68
N ASN A 35 8.80 -2.44 2.00
CA ASN A 35 9.96 -3.00 1.28
C ASN A 35 10.50 -4.29 1.95
N GLY A 36 9.75 -4.86 2.90
CA GLY A 36 10.14 -6.03 3.68
C GLY A 36 10.89 -5.71 4.97
N THR A 37 11.46 -4.50 5.12
CA THR A 37 12.12 -4.06 6.36
C THR A 37 11.33 -2.98 7.09
N GLU A 38 10.74 -2.04 6.35
CA GLU A 38 10.00 -0.91 6.88
C GLU A 38 8.78 -0.57 6.01
N ILE A 39 7.82 0.14 6.61
CA ILE A 39 6.68 0.70 5.89
C ILE A 39 7.16 1.97 5.18
N GLN A 40 6.93 2.02 3.88
CA GLN A 40 7.28 3.14 3.02
C GLN A 40 6.18 4.19 2.94
N GLU A 41 4.93 3.74 2.86
CA GLU A 41 3.76 4.60 2.72
C GLU A 41 2.51 3.89 3.25
N GLN A 42 1.54 4.67 3.73
CA GLN A 42 0.23 4.17 4.13
C GLN A 42 -0.87 5.20 3.89
N GLY A 43 -2.09 4.74 3.63
CA GLY A 43 -3.22 5.63 3.36
C GLY A 43 -4.57 4.94 3.45
N ILE A 44 -5.64 5.72 3.33
CA ILE A 44 -7.02 5.23 3.37
C ILE A 44 -7.76 5.69 2.11
N THR A 45 -8.49 4.78 1.48
CA THR A 45 -9.32 5.01 0.30
C THR A 45 -10.76 4.57 0.52
N ALA A 46 -11.65 4.95 -0.40
CA ALA A 46 -13.07 4.58 -0.33
C ALA A 46 -13.34 3.12 -0.74
N ASP A 47 -12.49 2.52 -1.58
CA ASP A 47 -12.60 1.15 -2.08
C ASP A 47 -11.21 0.50 -2.28
N ALA A 48 -11.19 -0.84 -2.33
CA ALA A 48 -9.97 -1.65 -2.41
C ALA A 48 -9.20 -1.48 -3.72
N GLU A 49 -9.89 -1.32 -4.85
CA GLU A 49 -9.27 -1.15 -6.16
C GLU A 49 -8.50 0.18 -6.23
N LEU A 50 -9.07 1.23 -5.65
CA LEU A 50 -8.43 2.53 -5.51
C LEU A 50 -7.22 2.46 -4.57
N ALA A 51 -7.32 1.73 -3.45
CA ALA A 51 -6.19 1.48 -2.54
C ALA A 51 -5.02 0.82 -3.30
N LEU A 52 -5.29 -0.26 -4.05
CA LEU A 52 -4.28 -0.96 -4.82
C LEU A 52 -3.68 -0.08 -5.91
N SER A 53 -4.52 0.62 -6.66
CA SER A 53 -4.08 1.50 -7.76
C SER A 53 -3.20 2.64 -7.25
N MET A 54 -3.53 3.24 -6.11
CA MET A 54 -2.72 4.28 -5.47
C MET A 54 -1.39 3.73 -4.97
N ALA A 55 -1.39 2.55 -4.35
CA ALA A 55 -0.18 1.91 -3.86
C ALA A 55 0.78 1.55 -5.01
N GLN A 56 0.28 0.92 -6.08
CA GLN A 56 1.08 0.59 -7.25
C GLN A 56 1.65 1.84 -7.95
N LYS A 57 0.84 2.91 -8.06
CA LYS A 57 1.30 4.19 -8.60
C LYS A 57 2.44 4.79 -7.77
N TRP A 58 2.31 4.76 -6.43
CA TRP A 58 3.37 5.23 -5.55
C TRP A 58 4.66 4.45 -5.77
N VAL A 59 4.57 3.11 -5.86
CA VAL A 59 5.74 2.24 -6.12
C VAL A 59 6.39 2.59 -7.45
N ASP A 60 5.60 2.83 -8.49
CA ASP A 60 6.10 3.21 -9.82
C ASP A 60 6.84 4.55 -9.81
N GLU A 61 6.32 5.54 -9.10
CA GLU A 61 6.94 6.85 -8.98
C GLU A 61 8.25 6.80 -8.17
N HIS A 62 8.33 5.93 -7.16
CA HIS A 62 9.48 5.85 -6.24
C HIS A 62 10.56 4.85 -6.70
N LEU A 63 10.23 3.89 -7.56
CA LEU A 63 11.23 3.01 -8.19
C LEU A 63 12.17 3.77 -9.12
N VAL A 64 11.66 4.78 -9.83
CA VAL A 64 12.45 5.58 -10.79
C VAL A 64 13.58 6.36 -10.10
N ILE A 65 13.42 6.68 -8.81
CA ILE A 65 14.40 7.46 -8.05
C ILE A 65 15.61 6.61 -7.63
N THR A 66 15.49 5.28 -7.64
CA THR A 66 16.57 4.36 -7.17
C THR A 66 17.56 3.91 -8.25
N HIS A 67 17.28 4.19 -9.54
CA HIS A 67 18.12 3.76 -10.66
C HIS A 67 18.96 4.87 -11.32
N THR A 68 19.00 6.07 -10.75
CA THR A 68 19.95 7.12 -11.16
C THR A 68 21.13 7.17 -10.19
N SER A 69 22.11 6.27 -10.37
CA SER A 69 23.49 6.42 -9.87
C SER A 69 24.45 5.65 -10.76
#